data_AF-V6LLW4-F1
#
_entry.id   AF-V6LLW4-F1
#
_cell.length_a   1.000
_cell.length_b   1.000
_cell.length_c   1.000
_cell.angle_alpha   90.00
_cell.angle_beta   90.00
_cell.angle_gamma   90.00
#
_symmetry.space_group_name_H-M   'P 1'
#
loop_
_entity.id
_entity.type
_entity.pdbx_description
1 polymer ?
#
loop_
_entity_poly.entity_id
_entity_poly.type
_entity_poly.pdbx_seq_one_letter_code
_entity_poly.pdbx_strand_id
1 'polypeptide(L)'
;MNSTINYQTQSLSQTHSNLRVGSILQLTLAEALELQKHHLAIIQLPEFLTIKYLQNILEAEQLSTKLAPLPQCYFSSSQILLSQFQSRPEIFDLTLIDELFSLRHQIRQHRQQKLNEGELTNATLDELQMISYKQQIEE
;
A
#
# COMPACT_ATOMS: atom_id res chain seq x y z
N MET A 1 -0.04 15.64 4.21
CA MET A 1 0.15 14.96 5.51
C MET A 1 0.94 13.68 5.21
N ASN A 2 2.01 13.39 5.96
CA ASN A 2 2.83 12.20 5.72
C ASN A 2 2.16 10.96 6.32
N SER A 3 1.90 9.95 5.50
CA SER A 3 1.37 8.66 5.92
C SER A 3 2.44 7.90 6.70
N THR A 4 2.25 7.74 8.02
CA THR A 4 3.12 6.89 8.86
C THR A 4 2.69 5.43 8.75
N ILE A 5 3.65 4.52 8.91
CA ILE A 5 3.41 3.06 8.92
C ILE A 5 4.01 2.42 10.17
N ASN A 6 3.38 1.32 10.61
CA ASN A 6 3.83 0.54 11.76
C ASN A 6 5.01 -0.37 11.37
N TYR A 7 6.01 -0.43 12.24
CA TYR A 7 7.28 -1.12 12.03
C TYR A 7 7.69 -1.89 13.29
N GLN A 8 8.16 -3.14 13.18
CA GLN A 8 8.53 -3.96 14.35
C GLN A 8 10.03 -4.28 14.37
N THR A 9 10.74 -3.76 15.39
CA THR A 9 12.19 -3.94 15.64
C THR A 9 12.57 -5.43 15.79
N GLN A 10 13.59 -5.94 15.07
CA GLN A 10 13.96 -7.37 15.11
C GLN A 10 15.30 -7.67 15.79
N SER A 11 16.30 -6.81 15.65
CA SER A 11 17.58 -6.99 16.34
C SER A 11 18.32 -5.66 16.36
N LEU A 12 18.53 -5.10 17.55
CA LEU A 12 19.46 -3.98 17.76
C LEU A 12 20.48 -4.40 18.81
N SER A 13 21.63 -4.90 18.36
CA SER A 13 22.80 -4.97 19.23
C SER A 13 23.35 -3.55 19.40
N GLN A 14 23.07 -2.99 20.58
CA GLN A 14 23.83 -1.94 21.27
C GLN A 14 24.16 -0.66 20.46
N THR A 15 23.33 0.38 20.57
CA THR A 15 23.78 1.79 20.80
C THR A 15 22.64 2.82 20.95
N HIS A 16 21.38 2.49 20.65
CA HIS A 16 20.24 3.38 20.94
C HIS A 16 19.47 2.86 22.16
N SER A 17 19.70 3.51 23.30
CA SER A 17 19.30 3.09 24.64
C SER A 17 17.79 2.98 24.94
N ASN A 18 16.88 3.07 23.96
CA ASN A 18 15.43 2.99 24.22
C ASN A 18 14.62 2.14 23.22
N LEU A 19 15.24 1.55 22.20
CA LEU A 19 14.51 0.73 21.22
C LEU A 19 14.53 -0.74 21.65
N ARG A 20 13.43 -1.21 22.23
CA ARG A 20 13.27 -2.62 22.60
C ARG A 20 13.02 -3.46 21.36
N VAL A 21 13.68 -4.60 21.23
CA VAL A 21 13.33 -5.59 20.18
C VAL A 21 11.86 -5.99 20.35
N GLY A 22 11.11 -6.04 19.26
CA GLY A 22 9.69 -6.33 19.23
C GLY A 22 8.76 -5.12 19.45
N SER A 23 9.29 -3.92 19.70
CA SER A 23 8.46 -2.70 19.81
C SER A 23 7.97 -2.22 18.45
N ILE A 24 6.70 -1.82 18.38
CA ILE A 24 6.12 -1.18 17.21
C ILE A 24 6.50 0.31 17.19
N LEU A 25 7.10 0.76 16.10
CA LEU A 25 7.43 2.17 15.82
C LEU A 25 6.54 2.67 14.69
N GLN A 26 6.11 3.93 14.76
CA GLN A 26 5.50 4.63 13.64
C GLN A 26 6.57 5.43 12.91
N LEU A 27 6.89 5.01 11.69
CA LEU A 27 7.92 5.63 10.85
C LEU A 27 7.32 6.05 9.52
N THR A 28 7.99 6.95 8.80
CA THR A 28 7.65 7.17 7.39
C THR A 28 7.97 5.92 6.57
N LEU A 29 7.30 5.75 5.42
CA LEU A 29 7.60 4.64 4.50
C LEU A 29 9.09 4.59 4.12
N ALA A 30 9.72 5.75 3.88
CA ALA A 30 11.13 5.83 3.52
C ALA A 30 12.05 5.34 4.65
N GLU A 31 11.83 5.78 5.88
CA GLU A 31 12.61 5.36 7.05
C GLU A 31 12.44 3.86 7.34
N ALA A 32 11.21 3.36 7.26
CA ALA A 32 10.91 1.95 7.49
C ALA A 32 11.57 1.05 6.43
N LEU A 33 11.56 1.47 5.16
CA LEU A 33 12.26 0.78 4.07
C LEU A 33 13.77 0.79 4.28
N GLU A 34 14.35 1.91 4.70
CA GLU A 34 15.78 2.01 4.93
C GLU A 34 16.23 1.08 6.07
N LEU A 35 15.51 1.06 7.19
CA LEU A 35 15.80 0.13 8.28
C LEU A 35 15.60 -1.35 7.86
N GLN A 36 14.62 -1.63 7.00
CA GLN A 36 14.40 -2.98 6.46
C GLN A 36 15.54 -3.44 5.53
N LYS A 37 16.17 -2.53 4.76
CA LYS A 37 17.36 -2.86 3.93
C LYS A 37 18.54 -3.31 4.78
N HIS A 38 18.72 -2.72 5.95
CA HIS A 38 19.79 -3.10 6.90
C HIS A 38 19.41 -4.29 7.78
N HIS A 39 18.31 -4.98 7.49
CA HIS A 39 17.76 -6.09 8.29
C HIS A 39 17.53 -5.75 9.78
N LEU A 40 17.36 -4.46 10.10
CA LEU A 40 17.17 -4.01 11.47
C LEU A 40 15.73 -4.21 11.93
N ALA A 41 14.78 -4.31 10.98
CA ALA A 41 13.42 -4.76 11.28
C ALA A 41 12.47 -5.01 10.11
N ILE A 42 11.25 -5.41 10.49
CA ILE A 42 10.15 -5.81 9.61
C ILE A 42 9.09 -4.71 9.54
N ILE A 43 8.75 -4.33 8.33
CA ILE A 43 7.55 -3.53 8.04
C ILE A 43 6.32 -4.42 8.24
N GLN A 44 5.39 -4.00 9.08
CA GLN A 44 4.12 -4.71 9.22
C GLN A 44 3.18 -4.35 8.07
N LEU A 45 2.33 -5.29 7.68
CA LEU A 45 1.29 -5.03 6.68
C LEU A 45 0.35 -3.92 7.19
N PRO A 46 0.23 -2.77 6.50
CA PRO A 46 -0.64 -1.69 6.95
C PRO A 46 -2.11 -2.08 6.91
N GLU A 47 -2.93 -1.49 7.80
CA GLU A 47 -4.38 -1.78 7.87
C GLU A 47 -5.12 -1.53 6.54
N PHE A 48 -4.71 -0.49 5.81
CA PHE A 48 -5.27 -0.15 4.49
C PHE A 48 -4.86 -1.13 3.37
N LEU A 49 -3.94 -2.05 3.65
CA LEU A 49 -3.43 -3.05 2.71
C LEU A 49 -3.80 -4.46 3.19
N THR A 50 -5.04 -4.64 3.66
CA THR A 50 -5.60 -5.93 4.06
C THR A 50 -6.70 -6.35 3.09
N ILE A 51 -6.87 -7.66 2.88
CA ILE A 51 -7.92 -8.21 1.99
C ILE A 51 -9.28 -7.62 2.36
N LYS A 52 -9.63 -7.67 3.64
CA LYS A 52 -10.90 -7.15 4.16
C LYS A 52 -11.10 -5.68 3.84
N TYR A 53 -10.07 -4.84 4.02
CA TYR A 53 -10.16 -3.42 3.70
C TYR A 53 -10.39 -3.20 2.19
N LEU A 54 -9.62 -3.89 1.34
CA LEU A 54 -9.74 -3.74 -0.11
C LEU A 54 -11.07 -4.26 -0.67
N GLN A 55 -11.58 -5.37 -0.14
CA GLN A 55 -12.91 -5.87 -0.48
C GLN A 55 -14.00 -4.86 -0.11
N ASN A 56 -13.95 -4.29 1.09
CA ASN A 56 -14.90 -3.25 1.50
C ASN A 56 -14.86 -2.02 0.58
N ILE A 57 -13.67 -1.61 0.14
CA ILE A 57 -13.51 -0.50 -0.82
C ILE A 57 -14.15 -0.86 -2.16
N LEU A 58 -13.87 -2.06 -2.67
CA LEU A 58 -14.41 -2.51 -3.95
C LEU A 58 -15.94 -2.62 -3.90
N GLU A 59 -16.50 -3.22 -2.85
CA GLU A 59 -17.95 -3.32 -2.64
C GLU A 59 -18.60 -1.93 -2.52
N ALA A 60 -18.00 -1.02 -1.75
CA ALA A 60 -18.50 0.34 -1.61
C ALA A 60 -18.52 1.08 -2.96
N GLU A 61 -17.53 0.84 -3.83
CA GLU A 61 -17.50 1.41 -5.17
C GLU A 61 -18.43 0.71 -6.15
N GLN A 62 -18.75 -0.57 -5.99
CA GLN A 62 -19.76 -1.22 -6.83
C GLN A 62 -21.17 -0.71 -6.53
N LEU A 63 -21.46 -0.40 -5.27
CA LEU A 63 -22.78 0.05 -4.82
C LEU A 63 -23.01 1.57 -4.94
N SER A 64 -21.96 2.35 -5.18
CA SER A 64 -21.99 3.81 -5.21
C SER A 64 -21.50 4.34 -6.55
N THR A 65 -22.08 5.45 -7.03
CA THR A 65 -21.54 6.24 -8.15
C THR A 65 -20.35 7.12 -7.73
N LYS A 66 -20.00 7.12 -6.44
CA LYS A 66 -18.83 7.84 -5.91
C LYS A 66 -17.66 6.88 -5.69
N LEU A 67 -16.46 7.42 -5.80
CA LEU A 67 -15.23 6.73 -5.41
C LEU A 67 -15.18 6.62 -3.89
N ALA A 68 -14.82 5.45 -3.38
CA ALA A 68 -14.60 5.28 -1.95
C ALA A 68 -13.33 6.06 -1.52
N PRO A 69 -13.23 6.56 -0.29
CA PRO A 69 -12.01 7.20 0.16
C PRO A 69 -10.87 6.17 0.25
N LEU A 70 -9.71 6.48 -0.34
CA LEU A 70 -8.45 5.76 -0.11
C LEU A 70 -7.43 6.67 0.58
N PRO A 71 -6.45 6.09 1.31
CA PRO A 71 -5.34 6.86 1.84
C PRO A 71 -4.61 7.65 0.75
N GLN A 72 -4.09 8.82 1.12
CA GLN A 72 -3.24 9.60 0.22
C GLN A 72 -2.03 8.75 -0.21
N CYS A 73 -1.70 8.79 -1.50
CA CYS A 73 -0.63 7.98 -2.11
C CYS A 73 -0.85 6.47 -1.99
N TYR A 74 -2.11 6.00 -1.87
CA TYR A 74 -2.41 4.58 -1.72
C TYR A 74 -1.76 3.73 -2.81
N PHE A 75 -1.88 4.11 -4.09
CA PHE A 75 -1.38 3.28 -5.19
C PHE A 75 0.14 3.19 -5.21
N SER A 76 0.85 4.31 -5.01
CA SER A 76 2.31 4.33 -4.94
C SER A 76 2.82 3.58 -3.71
N SER A 77 2.25 3.85 -2.54
CA SER A 77 2.64 3.20 -1.27
C SER A 77 2.43 1.69 -1.29
N SER A 78 1.25 1.24 -1.74
CA SER A 78 0.91 -0.18 -1.84
C SER A 78 1.78 -0.92 -2.86
N GLN A 79 2.11 -0.29 -4.00
CA GLN A 79 3.02 -0.89 -4.97
C GLN A 79 4.41 -1.15 -4.37
N ILE A 80 4.96 -0.15 -3.68
CA ILE A 80 6.28 -0.25 -3.05
C ILE A 80 6.27 -1.37 -1.99
N LEU A 81 5.27 -1.37 -1.10
CA LEU A 81 5.15 -2.36 -0.03
C LEU A 81 4.99 -3.77 -0.56
N LEU A 82 4.05 -4.00 -1.49
CA LEU A 82 3.82 -5.34 -2.05
C LEU A 82 5.05 -5.87 -2.80
N SER A 83 5.76 -5.01 -3.54
CA SER A 83 7.02 -5.40 -4.21
C SER A 83 8.10 -5.82 -3.21
N GLN A 84 8.18 -5.13 -2.06
CA GLN A 84 9.12 -5.50 -0.99
C GLN A 84 8.71 -6.80 -0.31
N PHE A 85 7.42 -7.00 -0.04
CA PHE A 85 6.93 -8.24 0.57
C PHE A 85 7.12 -9.45 -0.34
N GLN A 86 6.88 -9.31 -1.65
CA GLN A 86 7.10 -10.35 -2.64
C GLN A 86 8.58 -10.78 -2.74
N SER A 87 9.51 -9.84 -2.52
CA SER A 87 10.95 -10.14 -2.49
C SER A 87 11.38 -10.95 -1.26
N ARG A 88 10.49 -11.15 -0.26
CA ARG A 88 10.76 -11.83 1.01
C ARG A 88 9.70 -12.89 1.33
N PRO A 89 9.62 -13.98 0.54
CA PRO A 89 8.64 -15.06 0.75
C PRO A 89 8.84 -15.82 2.08
N GLU A 90 10.00 -15.68 2.70
CA GLU A 90 10.33 -16.28 4.00
C GLU A 90 9.54 -15.64 5.16
N ILE A 91 9.08 -14.39 4.98
CA ILE A 91 8.41 -13.61 6.01
C ILE A 91 6.91 -13.43 5.67
N PHE A 92 6.58 -13.34 4.39
CA PHE A 92 5.23 -13.06 3.93
C PHE A 92 4.69 -14.16 3.01
N ASP A 93 3.42 -14.49 3.21
CA ASP A 93 2.70 -15.43 2.37
C ASP A 93 2.50 -14.85 0.97
N LEU A 94 3.09 -15.50 -0.03
CA LEU A 94 3.00 -15.08 -1.44
C LEU A 94 1.55 -15.13 -1.96
N THR A 95 0.74 -16.08 -1.49
CA THR A 95 -0.66 -16.21 -1.95
C THR A 95 -1.48 -15.00 -1.49
N LEU A 96 -1.25 -14.55 -0.25
CA LEU A 96 -1.82 -13.32 0.28
C LEU A 96 -1.37 -12.09 -0.51
N ILE A 97 -0.08 -12.00 -0.85
CA ILE A 97 0.46 -10.88 -1.63
C ILE A 97 -0.17 -10.82 -3.03
N ASP A 98 -0.29 -11.97 -3.71
CA ASP A 98 -0.92 -12.07 -5.03
C ASP A 98 -2.40 -11.68 -4.99
N GLU A 99 -3.12 -12.08 -3.93
CA GLU A 99 -4.51 -11.68 -3.72
C GLU A 99 -4.63 -10.16 -3.52
N LEU A 100 -3.74 -9.56 -2.72
CA LEU A 100 -3.69 -8.10 -2.52
C LEU A 100 -3.37 -7.36 -3.83
N PHE A 101 -2.47 -7.89 -4.66
CA PHE A 101 -2.20 -7.34 -6.00
C PHE A 101 -3.44 -7.39 -6.89
N SER A 102 -4.17 -8.52 -6.89
CA SER A 102 -5.41 -8.69 -7.65
C SER A 102 -6.48 -7.70 -7.22
N LEU A 103 -6.77 -7.58 -5.92
CA LEU A 103 -7.76 -6.64 -5.39
C LEU A 103 -7.38 -5.19 -5.69
N ARG A 104 -6.12 -4.82 -5.52
CA ARG A 104 -5.62 -3.48 -5.87
C ARG A 104 -5.81 -3.18 -7.36
N HIS A 105 -5.55 -4.17 -8.22
CA HIS A 105 -5.75 -4.03 -9.65
C HIS A 105 -7.23 -3.85 -10.01
N GLN A 106 -8.13 -4.63 -9.40
CA GLN A 106 -9.58 -4.49 -9.60
C GLN A 106 -10.09 -3.10 -9.18
N ILE A 107 -9.67 -2.60 -8.01
CA ILE A 107 -10.00 -1.24 -7.56
C ILE A 107 -9.51 -0.21 -8.57
N ARG A 108 -8.25 -0.32 -9.02
CA ARG A 108 -7.69 0.56 -10.05
C ARG A 108 -8.52 0.55 -11.33
N GLN A 109 -8.88 -0.62 -11.84
CA GLN A 109 -9.68 -0.75 -13.06
C GLN A 109 -11.07 -0.13 -12.89
N HIS A 110 -11.75 -0.41 -11.76
CA HIS A 110 -13.08 0.11 -11.49
C HIS A 110 -13.09 1.64 -11.38
N ARG A 111 -12.14 2.21 -10.63
CA ARG A 111 -11.96 3.67 -10.59
C ARG A 111 -11.66 4.26 -11.95
N GLN A 112 -10.78 3.62 -12.73
CA GLN A 112 -10.45 4.10 -14.07
C GLN A 112 -11.69 4.10 -14.99
N GLN A 113 -12.53 3.07 -14.90
CA GLN A 113 -13.78 3.00 -15.65
C GLN A 113 -14.71 4.16 -15.28
N LYS A 114 -14.97 4.38 -13.99
CA LYS A 114 -15.81 5.48 -13.51
C LYS A 114 -15.28 6.88 -13.88
N LEU A 115 -13.96 7.04 -13.83
CA LEU A 115 -13.31 8.29 -14.24
C LEU A 115 -13.47 8.53 -15.75
N ASN A 116 -13.36 7.49 -16.57
CA ASN A 116 -13.60 7.57 -18.02
C ASN A 116 -15.08 7.83 -18.36
N GLU A 117 -16.00 7.34 -17.54
CA GLU A 117 -17.45 7.57 -17.66
C GLU A 117 -17.87 8.98 -17.20
N GLY A 118 -16.94 9.78 -16.67
CA GLY A 118 -17.18 11.18 -16.34
C GLY A 118 -17.77 11.44 -14.95
N GLU A 119 -17.71 10.47 -14.03
CA GLU A 119 -18.08 10.64 -12.61
C GLU A 119 -17.01 11.42 -11.81
N LEU A 120 -16.50 12.51 -12.37
CA LEU A 120 -15.25 13.21 -12.03
C LEU A 120 -15.32 14.18 -10.84
N THR A 121 -16.23 14.01 -9.87
CA THR A 121 -16.40 15.07 -8.87
C THR A 121 -15.32 15.14 -7.78
N ASN A 122 -14.44 14.15 -7.60
CA ASN A 122 -13.44 14.17 -6.50
C ASN A 122 -12.10 13.44 -6.78
N ALA A 123 -11.63 13.37 -8.03
CA ALA A 123 -10.38 12.67 -8.35
C ALA A 123 -9.14 13.42 -7.78
N THR A 124 -8.37 12.75 -6.94
CA THR A 124 -7.08 13.21 -6.39
C THR A 124 -5.96 13.15 -7.44
N LEU A 125 -4.86 13.89 -7.20
CA LEU A 125 -3.69 13.93 -8.09
C LEU A 125 -3.11 12.52 -8.37
N ASP A 126 -3.11 11.65 -7.35
CA ASP A 126 -2.64 10.25 -7.45
C ASP A 126 -3.54 9.44 -8.41
N GLU A 127 -4.85 9.72 -8.43
CA GLU A 127 -5.85 9.09 -9.31
C GLU A 127 -5.79 9.61 -10.75
N LEU A 128 -5.45 10.89 -10.95
CA LEU A 128 -5.18 11.45 -12.28
C LEU A 128 -3.88 10.89 -12.87
N GLN A 129 -2.83 10.73 -12.05
CA GLN A 129 -1.57 10.12 -12.48
C GLN A 129 -1.72 8.63 -12.86
N MET A 130 -2.67 7.92 -12.25
CA MET A 130 -3.01 6.53 -12.58
C MET A 130 -3.52 6.33 -14.03
N ILE A 131 -4.15 7.36 -14.60
CA ILE A 131 -4.70 7.37 -15.98
C ILE A 131 -3.60 7.61 -17.00
N SER A 132 -2.64 8.50 -16.74
CA SER A 132 -1.52 8.78 -17.67
C SER A 132 -0.60 7.59 -17.93
N TYR A 133 -0.59 6.57 -17.05
CA TYR A 133 0.21 5.36 -17.24
C TYR A 133 -0.38 4.38 -18.27
N LYS A 134 -1.58 4.62 -18.82
CA LYS A 134 -2.16 3.78 -19.89
C LYS A 134 -1.48 3.94 -21.26
N GLN A 135 -0.55 4.89 -21.43
CA GLN A 135 0.15 5.09 -22.72
C GLN A 135 1.56 4.47 -22.79
N GLN A 136 2.04 3.75 -21.77
CA GLN A 136 3.41 3.20 -21.78
C GLN A 136 3.52 1.68 -21.53
N ILE A 137 2.40 0.96 -21.40
CA ILE A 137 2.42 -0.50 -21.13
C ILE A 137 1.80 -1.32 -22.29
N GLU A 138 1.38 -0.66 -23.38
CA GLU A 138 1.06 -1.33 -24.65
C GLU A 138 2.23 -1.34 -25.67
N GLU A 139 3.47 -1.07 -25.21
CA GLU A 139 4.73 -1.38 -25.94
C GLU A 139 5.48 -2.53 -25.26
#